data_AF-A0A3S0HPC8-F1
#
_entry.id   AF-A0A3S0HPC8-F1
#
_cell.length_a   1.000
_cell.length_b   1.000
_cell.length_c   1.000
_cell.angle_alpha   90.00
_cell.angle_beta   90.00
_cell.angle_gamma   90.00
#
_symmetry.space_group_name_H-M   'P 1'
#
loop_
_entity.id
_entity.type
_entity.pdbx_description
1 polymer ?
#
loop_
_entity_poly.entity_id
_entity_poly.type
_entity_poly.pdbx_seq_one_letter_code
_entity_poly.pdbx_strand_id
1 'polypeptide(L)'
;MMGMMKKMMDQMGSGDEDPMAMMQKMMGQMGSQPSCEASNPMQQMMGMCMGMCSEMLTAIHRTTSMAAFSTPELHTLFGEWMESLERQALAALDEQVETDAAALATKLNISEASAIHLMAHLAGKGKVSLSVRATGKGEP
;
A
#
# COMPACT_ATOMS: atom_id res chain seq x y z
N MET A 1 64.84 -7.24 14.82
CA MET A 1 63.68 -6.86 14.00
C MET A 1 63.63 -7.63 12.65
N MET A 2 64.14 -8.87 12.58
CA MET A 2 64.31 -9.63 11.32
C MET A 2 63.32 -10.80 11.16
N GLY A 3 62.64 -11.23 12.24
CA GLY A 3 61.72 -12.37 12.21
C GLY A 3 60.31 -12.07 11.69
N MET A 4 59.84 -10.82 11.82
CA MET A 4 58.51 -10.43 11.34
C MET A 4 58.48 -10.30 9.81
N MET A 5 59.57 -9.82 9.20
CA MET A 5 59.66 -9.65 7.75
C MET A 5 59.68 -11.00 7.01
N LYS A 6 60.38 -12.00 7.57
CA LYS A 6 60.42 -13.37 7.03
C LYS A 6 59.06 -14.06 7.08
N LYS A 7 58.32 -13.89 8.19
CA LYS A 7 56.99 -14.47 8.36
C LYS A 7 55.94 -13.88 7.42
N MET A 8 56.12 -12.61 7.03
CA MET A 8 55.26 -11.94 6.05
C MET A 8 55.60 -12.38 4.61
N MET A 9 56.87 -12.72 4.34
CA MET A 9 57.33 -13.24 3.05
C MET A 9 56.91 -14.71 2.84
N ASP A 10 56.93 -15.53 3.89
CA ASP A 10 56.43 -16.92 3.85
C ASP A 10 54.90 -17.00 3.74
N GLN A 11 54.16 -15.97 4.20
CA GLN A 11 52.70 -15.86 4.01
C GLN A 11 52.30 -15.27 2.66
N MET A 12 53.18 -14.55 1.99
CA MET A 12 53.07 -14.26 0.54
C MET A 12 53.65 -15.43 -0.25
N GLY A 13 53.20 -16.64 0.09
CA GLY A 13 53.48 -17.84 -0.67
C GLY A 13 53.23 -17.59 -2.15
N SER A 14 54.29 -17.79 -2.93
CA SER A 14 54.25 -18.39 -4.26
C SER A 14 52.99 -18.08 -5.07
N GLY A 15 53.02 -16.97 -5.81
CA GLY A 15 52.11 -16.70 -6.92
C GLY A 15 52.36 -17.69 -8.07
N ASP A 16 52.05 -18.96 -7.80
CA ASP A 16 52.14 -20.10 -8.71
C ASP A 16 50.73 -20.70 -8.95
N GLU A 17 49.69 -19.87 -8.82
CA GLU A 17 48.41 -20.19 -9.44
C GLU A 17 48.48 -19.70 -10.89
N ASP A 18 48.77 -20.65 -11.78
CA ASP A 18 48.71 -20.49 -13.22
C ASP A 18 47.43 -19.72 -13.60
N PRO A 19 47.51 -18.57 -14.31
CA PRO A 19 46.33 -17.78 -14.68
C PRO A 19 45.24 -18.60 -15.36
N MET A 20 45.63 -19.67 -16.07
CA MET A 20 44.70 -20.63 -16.67
C MET A 20 43.97 -21.49 -15.65
N ALA A 21 44.61 -21.88 -14.54
CA ALA A 21 43.98 -22.65 -13.46
C ALA A 21 42.96 -21.79 -12.70
N MET A 22 43.25 -20.50 -12.49
CA MET A 22 42.31 -19.56 -11.88
C MET A 22 41.08 -19.35 -12.79
N MET A 23 41.29 -19.21 -14.10
CA MET A 23 40.22 -19.08 -15.09
C MET A 23 39.37 -20.36 -15.19
N GLN A 24 40.01 -21.53 -15.13
CA GLN A 24 39.34 -22.83 -15.15
C GLN A 24 38.53 -23.08 -13.86
N LYS A 25 39.00 -22.58 -12.71
CA LYS A 25 38.25 -22.63 -11.44
C LYS A 25 37.01 -21.73 -11.46
N MET A 26 37.10 -20.54 -12.06
CA MET A 26 35.92 -19.69 -12.27
C MET A 26 34.93 -20.30 -13.26
N MET A 27 35.41 -20.92 -14.34
CA MET A 27 34.54 -21.60 -15.32
C MET A 27 33.89 -22.88 -14.74
N GLY A 28 34.63 -23.66 -13.96
CA GLY A 28 34.14 -24.88 -13.33
C GLY A 28 33.10 -24.62 -12.23
N GLN A 29 33.22 -23.50 -11.51
CA GLN A 29 32.21 -23.06 -10.56
C GLN A 29 30.93 -22.52 -11.25
N MET A 30 31.02 -22.03 -12.49
CA MET A 30 29.82 -21.70 -13.30
C MET A 30 29.09 -22.92 -13.85
N GLY A 31 29.78 -24.07 -14.03
CA GLY A 31 29.21 -25.27 -14.64
C GLY A 31 28.51 -26.24 -13.68
N SER A 32 28.57 -25.99 -12.36
CA SER A 32 28.17 -26.97 -11.34
C SER A 32 27.13 -26.48 -10.33
N GLN A 33 26.27 -25.54 -10.72
CA GLN A 33 25.01 -25.30 -10.00
C GLN A 33 23.83 -25.65 -10.92
N PRO A 34 22.90 -26.53 -10.49
CA PRO A 34 21.60 -26.58 -11.11
C PRO A 34 20.98 -25.19 -10.90
N SER A 35 20.86 -24.43 -11.97
CA SER A 35 20.24 -23.12 -11.99
C SER A 35 18.74 -23.30 -11.69
N CYS A 36 18.41 -23.33 -10.41
CA CYS A 36 17.07 -23.04 -9.93
C CYS A 36 16.73 -21.63 -10.42
N GLU A 37 15.97 -21.53 -11.52
CA GLU A 37 15.39 -20.32 -12.13
C GLU A 37 15.97 -18.98 -11.65
N ALA A 38 17.25 -18.76 -11.91
CA ALA A 38 17.88 -17.47 -11.71
C ALA A 38 17.50 -16.62 -12.92
N SER A 39 16.37 -15.91 -12.80
CA SER A 39 16.08 -14.79 -13.68
C SER A 39 17.34 -13.93 -13.80
N ASN A 40 17.83 -13.72 -15.02
CA ASN A 40 19.08 -13.01 -15.23
C ASN A 40 19.06 -11.69 -14.44
N PRO A 41 20.12 -11.30 -13.71
CA PRO A 41 20.10 -10.08 -12.88
C PRO A 41 19.73 -8.82 -13.70
N MET A 42 20.01 -8.83 -15.00
CA MET A 42 19.56 -7.80 -15.95
C MET A 42 18.03 -7.80 -16.19
N GLN A 43 17.39 -8.97 -16.27
CA GLN A 43 15.92 -9.09 -16.34
C GLN A 43 15.26 -8.65 -15.04
N GLN A 44 15.85 -8.97 -13.89
CA GLN A 44 15.33 -8.54 -12.59
C GLN A 44 15.38 -7.01 -12.46
N MET A 45 16.49 -6.39 -12.86
CA MET A 45 16.63 -4.93 -12.88
C MET A 45 15.62 -4.27 -13.83
N MET A 46 15.46 -4.83 -15.05
CA MET A 46 14.47 -4.33 -16.02
C MET A 46 13.04 -4.47 -15.51
N GLY A 47 12.71 -5.58 -14.84
CA GLY A 47 11.41 -5.81 -14.21
C GLY A 47 11.11 -4.81 -13.09
N MET A 48 12.09 -4.49 -12.25
CA MET A 48 11.94 -3.50 -11.18
C MET A 48 11.71 -2.08 -11.74
N CYS A 49 12.44 -1.68 -12.78
CA CYS A 49 12.23 -0.41 -13.46
C CYS A 49 10.83 -0.32 -14.11
N MET A 50 10.39 -1.39 -14.79
CA MET A 50 9.05 -1.43 -15.40
C MET A 50 7.93 -1.44 -14.36
N GLY A 51 8.12 -2.15 -13.24
CA GLY A 51 7.19 -2.16 -12.11
C GLY A 51 7.00 -0.77 -11.51
N MET A 52 8.09 -0.06 -11.22
CA MET A 52 8.04 1.31 -10.71
C MET A 52 7.36 2.28 -11.69
N CYS A 53 7.68 2.20 -12.99
CA CYS A 53 7.01 3.02 -14.02
C CYS A 53 5.50 2.72 -14.09
N SER A 54 5.10 1.46 -13.97
CA SER A 54 3.70 1.05 -13.96
C SER A 54 2.94 1.56 -12.73
N GLU A 55 3.54 1.47 -11.54
CA GLU A 55 2.98 2.03 -10.30
C GLU A 55 2.83 3.55 -10.39
N MET A 56 3.85 4.24 -10.91
CA MET A 56 3.81 5.69 -11.12
C MET A 56 2.69 6.09 -12.09
N LEU A 57 2.56 5.41 -13.23
CA LEU A 57 1.48 5.67 -14.19
C LEU A 57 0.10 5.40 -13.59
N THR A 58 -0.03 4.34 -12.78
CA THR A 58 -1.27 4.03 -12.06
C THR A 58 -1.63 5.12 -11.06
N ALA A 59 -0.65 5.61 -10.31
CA ALA A 59 -0.84 6.71 -9.37
C ALA A 59 -1.24 8.00 -10.08
N ILE A 60 -0.57 8.34 -11.19
CA ILE A 60 -0.93 9.50 -12.03
C ILE A 60 -2.36 9.35 -12.54
N HIS A 61 -2.73 8.20 -13.11
CA HIS A 61 -4.07 7.96 -13.63
C HIS A 61 -5.14 8.13 -12.54
N ARG A 62 -4.88 7.60 -11.33
CA ARG A 62 -5.76 7.75 -10.17
C ARG A 62 -5.90 9.22 -9.77
N THR A 63 -4.79 9.95 -9.66
CA THR A 63 -4.79 11.38 -9.30
C THR A 63 -5.49 12.23 -10.36
N THR A 64 -5.23 12.01 -11.65
CA THR A 64 -5.91 12.73 -12.75
C THR A 64 -7.40 12.44 -12.77
N SER A 65 -7.80 11.18 -12.55
CA SER A 65 -9.21 10.80 -12.44
C SER A 65 -9.88 11.51 -11.27
N MET A 66 -9.23 11.60 -10.11
CA MET A 66 -9.75 12.35 -8.96
C MET A 66 -9.81 13.87 -9.23
N ALA A 67 -8.79 14.41 -9.90
CA ALA A 67 -8.73 15.83 -10.26
C ALA A 67 -9.83 16.23 -11.25
N ALA A 68 -10.24 15.32 -12.14
CA ALA A 68 -11.34 15.55 -13.08
C ALA A 68 -12.68 15.82 -12.36
N PHE A 69 -12.87 15.32 -11.14
CA PHE A 69 -14.05 15.58 -10.31
C PHE A 69 -13.93 16.83 -9.42
N SER A 70 -12.80 17.55 -9.49
CA SER A 70 -12.50 18.69 -8.61
C SER A 70 -12.86 20.05 -9.22
N THR A 71 -13.80 20.10 -10.18
CA THR A 71 -14.27 21.39 -10.70
C THR A 71 -15.17 22.09 -9.67
N PRO A 72 -15.17 23.43 -9.59
CA PRO A 72 -16.01 24.17 -8.63
C PRO A 72 -17.50 23.82 -8.71
N GLU A 73 -17.99 23.53 -9.93
CA GLU A 73 -19.39 23.15 -10.18
C GLU A 73 -19.71 21.79 -9.56
N LEU A 74 -18.84 20.79 -9.74
CA LEU A 74 -19.01 19.47 -9.13
C LEU A 74 -18.88 19.52 -7.61
N HIS A 75 -17.99 20.36 -7.08
CA HIS A 75 -17.90 20.62 -5.64
C HIS A 75 -19.20 21.22 -5.09
N THR A 76 -19.82 22.15 -5.82
CA THR A 76 -21.10 22.77 -5.43
C THR A 76 -22.20 21.73 -5.41
N LEU A 77 -22.34 20.93 -6.48
CA LEU A 77 -23.33 19.86 -6.56
C LEU A 77 -23.14 18.81 -5.46
N PHE A 78 -21.90 18.45 -5.15
CA PHE A 78 -21.59 17.55 -4.04
C PHE A 78 -21.97 18.17 -2.69
N GLY A 79 -21.70 19.46 -2.49
CA GLY A 79 -22.11 20.20 -1.29
C GLY A 79 -23.63 20.21 -1.11
N GLU A 80 -24.39 20.57 -2.14
CA GLU A 80 -25.85 20.57 -2.13
C GLU A 80 -26.43 19.17 -1.88
N TRP A 81 -25.84 18.15 -2.52
CA TRP A 81 -26.20 16.75 -2.29
C TRP A 81 -25.93 16.33 -0.84
N MET A 82 -24.75 16.66 -0.29
CA MET A 82 -24.37 16.38 1.10
C MET A 82 -25.32 17.07 2.08
N GLU A 83 -25.66 18.34 1.87
CA GLU A 83 -26.62 19.05 2.72
C GLU A 83 -28.02 18.44 2.67
N SER A 84 -28.46 18.02 1.47
CA SER A 84 -29.72 17.29 1.30
C SER A 84 -29.71 15.97 2.06
N LEU A 85 -28.59 15.23 1.98
CA LEU A 85 -28.40 13.97 2.68
C LEU A 85 -28.39 14.15 4.21
N GLU A 86 -27.73 15.20 4.71
CA GLU A 86 -27.77 15.56 6.14
C GLU A 86 -29.20 15.85 6.61
N ARG A 87 -29.98 16.63 5.84
CA ARG A 87 -31.38 16.94 6.18
C ARG A 87 -32.24 15.68 6.23
N GLN A 88 -32.09 14.79 5.24
CA GLN A 88 -32.83 13.52 5.19
C GLN A 88 -32.44 12.60 6.35
N ALA A 89 -31.16 12.55 6.72
CA ALA A 89 -30.68 11.77 7.86
C ALA A 89 -31.29 12.26 9.18
N LEU A 90 -31.34 13.58 9.39
CA LEU A 90 -31.94 14.16 10.59
C LEU A 90 -33.46 13.93 10.63
N ALA A 91 -34.16 14.13 9.52
CA ALA A 91 -35.58 13.81 9.43
C ALA A 91 -35.86 12.32 9.71
N ALA A 92 -34.97 11.44 9.28
CA ALA A 92 -35.07 10.02 9.57
C ALA A 92 -34.92 9.68 11.06
N LEU A 93 -34.12 10.46 11.79
CA LEU A 93 -33.89 10.33 13.23
C LEU A 93 -35.02 10.99 14.06
N ASP A 94 -35.66 12.04 13.55
CA ASP A 94 -36.84 12.63 14.21
C ASP A 94 -38.02 11.63 14.26
N GLU A 95 -38.13 10.75 13.27
CA GLU A 95 -39.14 9.68 13.23
C GLU A 95 -38.79 8.48 14.13
N GLN A 96 -37.50 8.28 14.45
CA GLN A 96 -37.00 7.10 15.18
C GLN A 96 -35.90 7.50 16.17
N VAL A 97 -36.17 7.31 17.47
CA VAL A 97 -35.28 7.71 18.58
C VAL A 97 -33.88 7.08 18.48
N GLU A 98 -33.76 5.87 17.93
CA GLU A 98 -32.50 5.15 17.74
C GLU A 98 -32.51 4.47 16.36
N THR A 99 -31.42 4.59 15.61
CA THR A 99 -31.23 3.92 14.31
C THR A 99 -29.78 3.46 14.19
N ASP A 100 -29.54 2.39 13.43
CA ASP A 100 -28.20 1.90 13.12
C ASP A 100 -27.74 2.32 11.71
N ALA A 101 -26.46 2.07 11.41
CA ALA A 101 -25.85 2.44 10.14
C ALA A 101 -26.54 1.79 8.93
N ALA A 102 -26.94 0.52 9.06
CA ALA A 102 -27.50 -0.26 7.97
C ALA A 102 -28.93 0.21 7.64
N ALA A 103 -29.73 0.50 8.66
CA ALA A 103 -31.06 1.08 8.52
C ALA A 103 -31.00 2.46 7.86
N LEU A 104 -30.08 3.31 8.31
CA LEU A 104 -29.89 4.64 7.72
C LEU A 104 -29.40 4.55 6.26
N ALA A 105 -28.45 3.65 5.97
CA ALA A 105 -27.95 3.41 4.61
C ALA A 105 -29.06 3.01 3.65
N THR A 106 -29.93 2.10 4.09
CA THR A 106 -31.10 1.64 3.33
C THR A 106 -32.07 2.78 3.06
N LYS A 107 -32.39 3.58 4.10
CA LYS A 107 -33.34 4.69 3.98
C LYS A 107 -32.84 5.82 3.07
N LEU A 108 -31.54 6.09 3.10
CA LEU A 108 -30.90 7.14 2.29
C LEU A 108 -30.40 6.64 0.93
N ASN A 109 -30.53 5.34 0.64
CA ASN A 109 -30.03 4.70 -0.57
C ASN A 109 -28.54 4.98 -0.84
N ILE A 110 -27.72 4.83 0.20
CA ILE A 110 -26.26 4.98 0.16
C ILE A 110 -25.59 3.71 0.68
N SER A 111 -24.27 3.59 0.50
CA SER A 111 -23.52 2.49 1.11
C SER A 111 -23.50 2.61 2.64
N GLU A 112 -23.39 1.49 3.35
CA GLU A 112 -23.25 1.47 4.81
C GLU A 112 -22.01 2.24 5.28
N ALA A 113 -20.88 2.13 4.55
CA ALA A 113 -19.67 2.90 4.83
C ALA A 113 -19.92 4.42 4.74
N SER A 114 -20.70 4.86 3.76
CA SER A 114 -21.11 6.26 3.63
C SER A 114 -22.04 6.70 4.76
N ALA A 115 -22.97 5.84 5.19
CA ALA A 115 -23.86 6.13 6.32
C ALA A 115 -23.08 6.25 7.64
N ILE A 116 -22.10 5.38 7.88
CA ILE A 116 -21.19 5.48 9.04
C ILE A 116 -20.45 6.83 9.02
N HIS A 117 -19.90 7.21 7.86
CA HIS A 117 -19.20 8.49 7.72
C HIS A 117 -20.14 9.68 7.96
N LEU A 118 -21.35 9.64 7.41
CA LEU A 118 -22.38 10.68 7.59
C LEU A 118 -22.77 10.82 9.06
N MET A 119 -22.99 9.71 9.78
CA MET A 119 -23.33 9.73 11.21
C MET A 119 -22.18 10.30 12.04
N ALA A 120 -20.93 9.90 11.78
CA ALA A 120 -19.75 10.45 12.44
C ALA A 120 -19.62 11.96 12.18
N HIS A 121 -19.87 12.40 10.95
CA HIS A 121 -19.86 13.81 10.57
C HIS A 121 -20.95 14.63 11.26
N LEU A 122 -22.18 14.12 11.31
CA LEU A 122 -23.29 14.76 12.04
C LEU A 122 -23.02 14.84 13.55
N ALA A 123 -22.40 13.81 14.12
CA ALA A 123 -22.01 13.77 15.53
C ALA A 123 -20.90 14.78 15.84
N GLY A 124 -19.90 14.90 14.95
CA GLY A 124 -18.87 15.92 15.04
C GLY A 124 -19.42 17.35 14.98
N LYS A 125 -20.56 17.55 14.29
CA LYS A 125 -21.32 18.80 14.28
C LYS A 125 -22.26 18.98 15.49
N GLY A 126 -22.33 18.02 16.41
CA GLY A 126 -23.20 18.04 17.58
C GLY A 126 -24.69 17.88 17.26
N LYS A 127 -25.05 17.41 16.06
CA LYS A 127 -26.45 17.25 15.64
C LYS A 127 -27.06 15.91 16.06
N VAL A 128 -26.22 14.90 16.32
CA VAL A 128 -26.63 13.56 16.76
C VAL A 128 -25.67 13.04 17.82
N SER A 129 -26.12 12.08 18.62
CA SER A 129 -25.26 11.32 19.54
C SER A 129 -25.04 9.91 18.99
N LEU A 130 -23.82 9.40 19.09
CA LEU A 130 -23.51 8.02 18.67
C LEU A 130 -23.38 7.13 19.90
N SER A 131 -23.98 5.95 19.82
CA SER A 131 -23.77 4.86 20.77
C SER A 131 -23.10 3.70 20.05
N VAL A 132 -22.19 3.02 20.73
CA VAL A 132 -21.53 1.82 20.22
C VAL A 132 -21.99 0.63 21.05
N ARG A 133 -22.54 -0.39 20.40
CA ARG A 133 -22.85 -1.68 21.03
C ARG A 133 -22.02 -2.76 20.37
N ALA A 134 -21.38 -3.61 21.18
CA ALA A 134 -20.76 -4.82 20.68
C ALA A 134 -21.86 -5.79 20.23
N THR A 135 -21.77 -6.26 18.98
CA THR A 135 -22.71 -7.23 18.39
C THR A 135 -22.24 -8.68 18.56
N GLY A 136 -21.08 -8.90 19.18
CA GLY A 136 -20.54 -10.21 19.53
C GLY A 136 -20.28 -10.34 21.03
N LYS A 137 -20.44 -11.56 21.58
CA LYS A 137 -19.94 -11.90 22.92
C LYS A 137 -18.44 -11.61 22.94
N GLY A 138 -18.02 -10.63 23.73
CA GLY A 138 -16.62 -10.54 24.14
C GLY A 138 -16.33 -11.76 25.01
N GLU A 139 -15.78 -12.82 24.41
CA GLU A 139 -15.01 -13.77 25.20
C GLU A 139 -13.64 -13.13 25.49
N PRO A 140 -13.19 -13.18 26.76
CA PRO A 140 -11.95 -12.56 27.21
C PRO A 140 -10.69 -13.20 26.60
#